data_AF-A0A6B0YKS6-F1
#
_entry.id   AF-A0A6B0YKS6-F1
#
_cell.length_a   1.000
_cell.length_b   1.000
_cell.length_c   1.000
_cell.angle_alpha   90.00
_cell.angle_beta   90.00
_cell.angle_gamma   90.00
#
_symmetry.space_group_name_H-M   'P 1'
#
loop_
_entity.id
_entity.type
_entity.pdbx_description
1 polymer ?
#
loop_
_entity_poly.entity_id
_entity_poly.type
_entity_poly.pdbx_seq_one_letter_code
_entity_poly.pdbx_strand_id
1 'polypeptide(L)'
;MDVLKWKTLRHNGILLPPPYIRQNIKLKIKGKHVELTDIQEEMVYQWAKKKDTPYVQDAGFRKNFVNDFMATFDKKTKIRYGDLDFEDAFRLVDQEKEAKLLMTKEERRELAASRKAKREELKQKYGVAMIDGEEVELGNYMAEPPGIFIGRGEHPSRG
;
A
#
# COMPACT_ATOMS: atom_id res chain seq x y z
N MET A 1 20.45 -2.07 34.79
CA MET A 1 21.68 -2.28 34.00
C MET A 1 21.26 -3.04 32.75
N ASP A 2 21.66 -2.55 31.57
CA ASP A 2 21.40 -3.28 30.33
C ASP A 2 22.23 -4.55 30.28
N VAL A 3 21.56 -5.68 30.14
CA VAL A 3 22.19 -6.99 29.98
C VAL A 3 22.54 -7.17 28.50
N LEU A 4 23.80 -7.51 28.22
CA LEU A 4 24.26 -7.85 26.87
C LEU A 4 23.36 -8.95 26.28
N LYS A 5 22.70 -8.66 25.14
CA LYS A 5 21.72 -9.55 24.52
C LYS A 5 22.34 -10.61 23.61
N TRP A 6 23.39 -10.25 22.89
CA TRP A 6 24.15 -11.12 21.98
C TRP A 6 25.54 -10.53 21.73
N LYS A 7 26.49 -11.36 21.29
CA LYS A 7 27.84 -10.95 20.89
C LYS A 7 27.93 -10.66 19.38
N THR A 8 27.21 -11.43 18.57
CA THR A 8 27.19 -11.30 17.10
C THR A 8 25.76 -11.41 16.56
N LEU A 9 25.45 -10.59 15.57
CA LEU A 9 24.18 -10.58 14.85
C LEU A 9 24.46 -10.34 13.37
N ARG A 10 23.98 -11.24 12.50
CA ARG A 10 24.05 -11.08 11.04
C ARG A 10 22.68 -11.39 10.42
N HIS A 11 22.15 -10.47 9.64
CA HIS A 11 20.91 -10.63 8.87
C HIS A 11 21.01 -9.88 7.54
N ASN A 12 20.12 -10.18 6.58
CA ASN A 12 20.15 -9.62 5.23
C ASN A 12 19.35 -8.31 5.08
N GLY A 13 19.17 -7.55 6.16
CA GLY A 13 18.29 -6.39 6.18
C GLY A 13 16.80 -6.76 6.11
N ILE A 14 15.99 -5.85 5.57
CA ILE A 14 14.56 -6.05 5.32
C ILE A 14 14.28 -6.10 3.82
N LEU A 15 13.23 -6.82 3.45
CA LEU A 15 12.67 -6.81 2.11
C LEU A 15 11.76 -5.58 1.94
N LEU A 16 12.09 -4.72 0.98
CA LEU A 16 11.22 -3.64 0.57
C LEU A 16 10.16 -4.14 -0.42
N PRO A 17 8.92 -3.60 -0.36
CA PRO A 17 7.93 -3.87 -1.40
C PRO A 17 8.46 -3.41 -2.77
N PRO A 18 8.00 -4.02 -3.87
CA PRO A 18 8.34 -3.53 -5.20
C PRO A 18 7.84 -2.08 -5.36
N PRO A 19 8.52 -1.27 -6.20
CA PRO A 19 8.06 0.08 -6.50
C PRO A 19 6.68 0.04 -7.16
N TYR A 20 5.93 1.12 -6.98
CA TYR A 20 4.63 1.29 -7.63
C TYR A 20 4.76 1.20 -9.16
N ILE A 21 3.84 0.44 -9.77
CA ILE A 21 3.72 0.35 -11.23
C ILE A 21 2.51 1.18 -11.62
N ARG A 22 2.73 2.20 -12.46
CA ARG A 22 1.67 3.09 -12.94
C ARG A 22 0.55 2.29 -13.61
N GLN A 23 -0.67 2.66 -13.26
CA GLN A 23 -1.91 2.16 -13.82
C GLN A 23 -2.51 3.13 -14.85
N ASN A 24 -1.88 4.31 -15.06
CA ASN A 24 -2.32 5.37 -15.98
C ASN A 24 -3.68 5.98 -15.62
N ILE A 25 -3.92 6.15 -14.32
CA ILE A 25 -5.17 6.71 -13.79
C ILE A 25 -5.28 8.20 -14.15
N LYS A 26 -6.42 8.60 -14.70
CA LYS A 26 -6.75 9.99 -15.01
C LYS A 26 -7.62 10.60 -13.92
N LEU A 27 -7.03 11.48 -13.12
CA LEU A 27 -7.76 12.26 -12.12
C LEU A 27 -8.23 13.59 -12.71
N LYS A 28 -9.46 14.03 -12.37
CA LYS A 28 -9.86 15.43 -12.58
C LYS A 28 -9.86 16.17 -11.26
N ILE A 29 -9.30 17.38 -11.28
CA ILE A 29 -9.29 18.32 -10.16
C ILE A 29 -10.03 19.57 -10.62
N LYS A 30 -11.13 19.93 -9.93
CA LYS A 30 -12.02 21.04 -10.32
C LYS A 30 -12.47 20.95 -11.79
N GLY A 31 -12.79 19.73 -12.24
CA GLY A 31 -13.24 19.44 -13.60
C GLY A 31 -12.14 19.42 -14.68
N LYS A 32 -10.88 19.68 -14.34
CA LYS A 32 -9.76 19.63 -15.31
C LYS A 32 -8.92 18.37 -15.11
N HIS A 33 -8.53 17.72 -16.21
CA HIS A 33 -7.59 16.62 -16.16
C HIS A 33 -6.22 17.09 -15.67
N VAL A 34 -5.64 16.33 -14.74
CA VAL A 34 -4.31 16.58 -14.18
C VAL A 34 -3.45 15.35 -14.42
N GLU A 35 -2.25 15.55 -14.94
CA GLU A 35 -1.23 14.52 -15.02
C GLU A 35 -0.61 14.33 -13.64
N LEU A 36 -0.70 13.11 -13.12
CA LEU A 36 -0.20 12.77 -11.79
C LEU A 36 1.28 12.38 -11.85
N THR A 37 2.00 12.55 -10.76
CA THR A 37 3.28 11.84 -10.52
C THR A 37 3.02 10.41 -10.05
N ASP A 38 4.07 9.57 -9.99
CA ASP A 38 3.94 8.18 -9.51
C ASP A 38 3.37 8.12 -8.09
N ILE A 39 3.84 9.01 -7.20
CA ILE A 39 3.39 9.11 -5.82
C ILE A 39 1.91 9.51 -5.76
N GLN A 40 1.52 10.52 -6.54
CA GLN A 40 0.13 10.99 -6.57
C GLN A 40 -0.81 9.91 -7.13
N GLU A 41 -0.39 9.21 -8.18
CA GLU A 41 -1.17 8.12 -8.78
C GLU A 41 -1.32 6.95 -7.82
N GLU A 42 -0.25 6.58 -7.10
CA GLU A 42 -0.30 5.55 -6.06
C GLU A 42 -1.29 5.93 -4.94
N MET A 43 -1.25 7.18 -4.46
CA MET A 43 -2.20 7.66 -3.44
C MET A 43 -3.66 7.57 -3.91
N VAL A 44 -3.93 8.02 -5.15
CA VAL A 44 -5.25 7.93 -5.77
C VAL A 44 -5.70 6.48 -5.92
N TYR A 45 -4.81 5.59 -6.34
CA TYR A 45 -5.09 4.17 -6.47
C TYR A 45 -5.39 3.50 -5.13
N GLN A 46 -4.63 3.82 -4.08
CA GLN A 46 -4.89 3.32 -2.73
C GLN A 46 -6.21 3.85 -2.16
N TRP A 47 -6.56 5.10 -2.45
CA TRP A 47 -7.88 5.65 -2.12
C TRP A 47 -9.01 4.91 -2.84
N ALA A 48 -8.86 4.66 -4.14
CA ALA A 48 -9.84 3.95 -4.95
C ALA A 48 -10.14 2.54 -4.43
N LYS A 49 -9.13 1.83 -3.93
CA LYS A 49 -9.30 0.52 -3.28
C LYS A 49 -10.18 0.55 -2.02
N LYS A 50 -10.42 1.74 -1.43
CA LYS A 50 -11.27 1.91 -0.25
C LYS A 50 -12.69 2.35 -0.59
N LYS A 51 -13.03 2.58 -1.87
CA LYS A 51 -14.33 3.16 -2.29
C LYS A 51 -15.57 2.43 -1.77
N ASP A 52 -15.49 1.10 -1.60
CA ASP A 52 -16.60 0.26 -1.14
C ASP A 52 -16.63 0.10 0.40
N THR A 53 -15.77 0.83 1.13
CA THR A 53 -15.67 0.74 2.59
C THR A 53 -16.34 1.94 3.29
N PRO A 54 -16.80 1.80 4.54
CA PRO A 54 -17.35 2.94 5.29
C PRO A 54 -16.35 4.09 5.48
N TYR A 55 -15.03 3.81 5.41
CA TYR A 55 -13.97 4.80 5.61
C TYR A 55 -14.07 5.96 4.61
N VAL A 56 -14.38 5.69 3.35
CA VAL A 56 -14.48 6.76 2.34
C VAL A 56 -15.71 7.64 2.53
N GLN A 57 -16.63 7.31 3.45
CA GLN A 57 -17.74 8.17 3.84
C GLN A 57 -17.40 9.08 5.03
N ASP A 58 -16.35 8.74 5.76
CA ASP A 58 -15.93 9.46 6.95
C ASP A 58 -15.26 10.79 6.62
N ALA A 59 -15.73 11.87 7.25
CA ALA A 59 -15.23 13.22 6.99
C ALA A 59 -13.79 13.43 7.47
N GLY A 60 -13.40 12.83 8.61
CA GLY A 60 -12.03 12.90 9.12
C GLY A 60 -11.05 12.18 8.21
N PHE A 61 -11.43 10.98 7.76
CA PHE A 61 -10.67 10.15 6.85
C PHE A 61 -10.46 10.85 5.49
N ARG A 62 -11.52 11.39 4.88
CA ARG A 62 -11.42 12.20 3.65
C ARG A 62 -10.52 13.41 3.83
N LYS A 63 -10.64 14.11 4.96
CA LYS A 63 -9.86 15.32 5.26
C LYS A 63 -8.37 15.00 5.36
N ASN A 64 -7.99 13.96 6.09
CA ASN A 64 -6.60 13.58 6.27
C ASN A 64 -5.97 13.12 4.94
N PHE A 65 -6.66 12.27 4.19
CA PHE A 65 -6.22 11.89 2.85
C PHE A 65 -5.98 13.11 1.94
N VAL A 66 -6.93 14.06 1.89
CA VAL A 66 -6.77 15.26 1.04
C VAL A 66 -5.61 16.13 1.52
N ASN A 67 -5.38 16.24 2.82
CA ASN A 67 -4.24 17.00 3.34
C ASN A 67 -2.91 16.38 2.90
N ASP A 68 -2.76 15.06 3.06
CA ASP A 68 -1.56 14.35 2.64
C ASP A 68 -1.40 14.38 1.13
N PHE A 69 -2.49 14.21 0.38
CA PHE A 69 -2.46 14.31 -1.07
C PHE A 69 -2.05 15.71 -1.54
N MET A 70 -2.56 16.78 -0.91
CA MET A 70 -2.16 18.15 -1.19
C MET A 70 -0.69 18.41 -0.88
N ALA A 71 -0.09 17.75 0.11
CA ALA A 71 1.32 17.89 0.43
C ALA A 71 2.25 17.43 -0.70
N THR A 72 1.73 16.65 -1.66
CA THR A 72 2.46 16.24 -2.87
C THR A 72 2.39 17.26 -4.01
N PHE A 73 1.60 18.32 -3.88
CA PHE A 73 1.50 19.41 -4.86
C PHE A 73 2.26 20.64 -4.39
N ASP A 74 2.55 21.56 -5.32
CA ASP A 74 3.06 22.87 -4.96
C ASP A 74 2.08 23.62 -4.06
N LYS A 75 2.61 24.33 -3.05
CA LYS A 75 1.88 25.00 -1.94
C LYS A 75 0.80 26.02 -2.35
N LYS A 76 0.61 26.27 -3.65
CA LYS A 76 -0.39 27.20 -4.20
C LYS A 76 -1.75 26.54 -4.45
N THR A 77 -1.81 25.21 -4.54
CA THR A 77 -3.03 24.50 -4.95
C THR A 77 -3.89 24.15 -3.74
N LYS A 78 -5.03 24.83 -3.58
CA LYS A 78 -6.05 24.47 -2.59
C LYS A 78 -7.09 23.54 -3.21
N ILE A 79 -7.18 22.31 -2.70
CA ILE A 79 -8.07 21.26 -3.16
C ILE A 79 -8.95 20.81 -1.98
N ARG A 80 -10.23 20.61 -2.21
CA ARG A 80 -11.14 19.93 -1.27
C ARG A 80 -11.50 18.56 -1.82
N TYR A 81 -11.98 17.67 -0.96
CA TYR A 81 -12.42 16.34 -1.39
C TYR A 81 -13.43 16.40 -2.55
N GLY A 82 -14.43 17.29 -2.47
CA GLY A 82 -15.43 17.46 -3.54
C GLY A 82 -14.90 18.08 -4.84
N ASP A 83 -13.66 18.56 -4.86
CA ASP A 83 -13.01 19.03 -6.09
C ASP A 83 -12.31 17.87 -6.84
N LEU A 84 -12.23 16.66 -6.25
CA LEU A 84 -11.56 15.49 -6.81
C LEU A 84 -12.56 14.51 -7.43
N ASP A 85 -12.34 14.14 -8.68
CA ASP A 85 -13.12 13.13 -9.41
C ASP A 85 -12.27 11.86 -9.59
N PHE A 86 -12.68 10.79 -8.89
CA PHE A 86 -12.00 9.49 -8.84
C PHE A 86 -12.63 8.45 -9.78
N GLU A 87 -13.56 8.83 -10.65
CA GLU A 87 -14.32 7.88 -11.50
C GLU A 87 -13.42 6.89 -12.25
N ASP A 88 -12.33 7.37 -12.85
CA ASP A 88 -11.40 6.52 -13.59
C ASP A 88 -10.67 5.51 -12.69
N ALA A 89 -10.24 5.95 -11.51
CA ALA A 89 -9.59 5.11 -10.51
C ALA A 89 -10.55 4.05 -9.96
N PHE A 90 -11.81 4.42 -9.72
CA PHE A 90 -12.85 3.50 -9.26
C PHE A 90 -13.16 2.44 -10.31
N ARG A 91 -13.30 2.85 -11.58
CA ARG A 91 -13.52 1.96 -12.71
C ARG A 91 -12.40 0.93 -12.85
N LEU A 92 -11.14 1.35 -12.72
CA LEU A 92 -9.99 0.45 -12.74
C LEU A 92 -10.09 -0.61 -11.62
N VAL A 93 -10.35 -0.18 -10.39
CA VAL A 93 -10.45 -1.09 -9.23
C VAL A 93 -11.62 -2.07 -9.38
N ASP A 94 -12.74 -1.63 -9.94
CA ASP A 94 -13.87 -2.51 -10.24
C ASP A 94 -13.53 -3.55 -11.31
N GLN A 95 -12.85 -3.15 -12.40
CA GLN A 95 -12.36 -4.07 -13.42
C GLN A 95 -11.39 -5.11 -12.86
N GLU A 96 -10.46 -4.71 -11.99
CA GLU A 96 -9.56 -5.66 -11.31
C GLU A 96 -10.32 -6.64 -10.41
N LYS A 97 -11.37 -6.18 -9.74
CA LYS A 97 -12.19 -7.00 -8.85
C LYS A 97 -13.00 -8.01 -9.67
N GLU A 98 -13.60 -7.58 -10.76
CA GLU A 98 -14.31 -8.45 -11.71
C GLU A 98 -13.36 -9.47 -12.35
N ALA A 99 -12.19 -9.05 -12.82
CA ALA A 99 -11.19 -9.96 -13.38
C ALA A 99 -10.77 -11.04 -12.37
N LYS A 100 -10.57 -10.69 -11.10
CA LYS A 100 -10.27 -11.66 -10.02
C LYS A 100 -11.42 -12.64 -9.79
N LEU A 101 -12.67 -12.20 -9.94
CA LEU A 101 -13.85 -13.07 -9.79
C LEU A 101 -13.99 -14.03 -10.97
N LEU A 102 -13.63 -13.59 -12.18
CA LEU A 102 -13.67 -14.38 -13.41
C LEU A 102 -12.52 -15.39 -13.54
N MET A 103 -11.48 -15.29 -12.69
CA MET A 103 -10.38 -16.26 -12.69
C MET A 103 -10.87 -17.69 -12.46
N THR A 104 -10.42 -18.60 -13.31
CA THR A 104 -10.68 -20.03 -13.18
C THR A 104 -10.03 -20.61 -11.93
N LYS A 105 -10.49 -21.79 -11.52
CA LYS A 105 -9.90 -22.52 -10.38
C LYS A 105 -8.43 -22.88 -10.64
N GLU A 106 -8.08 -23.18 -11.89
CA GLU A 106 -6.73 -23.55 -12.31
C GLU A 106 -5.79 -22.36 -12.25
N GLU A 107 -6.14 -21.23 -12.87
CA GLU A 107 -5.35 -19.99 -12.79
C GLU A 107 -5.15 -19.53 -11.34
N ARG A 108 -6.20 -19.63 -10.51
CA ARG A 108 -6.12 -19.27 -9.09
C ARG A 108 -5.14 -20.18 -8.34
N ARG A 109 -5.12 -21.47 -8.66
CA ARG A 109 -4.20 -22.46 -8.06
C ARG A 109 -2.75 -22.18 -8.47
N GLU A 110 -2.52 -21.92 -9.75
CA GLU A 110 -1.19 -21.60 -10.28
C GLU A 110 -0.63 -20.32 -9.67
N LEU A 111 -1.45 -19.25 -9.61
CA LEU A 111 -1.06 -17.99 -8.99
C LEU A 111 -0.73 -18.15 -7.50
N ALA A 112 -1.51 -18.96 -6.77
CA ALA A 112 -1.23 -19.26 -5.37
C ALA A 112 0.08 -20.05 -5.19
N ALA A 113 0.34 -21.03 -6.06
CA ALA A 113 1.57 -21.82 -6.03
C ALA A 113 2.80 -20.95 -6.32
N SER A 114 2.74 -20.10 -7.34
CA SER A 114 3.81 -19.14 -7.68
C SER A 114 4.11 -18.17 -6.52
N ARG A 115 3.07 -17.59 -5.91
CA ARG A 115 3.21 -16.72 -4.73
C ARG A 115 3.82 -17.46 -3.52
N LYS A 116 3.43 -18.72 -3.30
CA LYS A 116 3.98 -19.55 -2.22
C LYS A 116 5.47 -19.81 -2.43
N ALA A 117 5.87 -20.23 -3.63
CA ALA A 117 7.27 -20.46 -3.98
C ALA A 117 8.11 -19.19 -3.79
N LYS A 118 7.63 -18.04 -4.27
CA LYS A 118 8.37 -16.79 -4.11
C LYS A 118 8.50 -16.36 -2.65
N ARG A 119 7.44 -16.55 -1.85
CA ARG A 119 7.47 -16.25 -0.41
C ARG A 119 8.49 -17.12 0.32
N GLU A 120 8.59 -18.40 -0.03
CA GLU A 120 9.55 -19.32 0.60
C GLU A 120 11.00 -18.93 0.28
N GLU A 121 11.29 -18.62 -0.99
CA GLU A 121 12.60 -18.11 -1.43
C GLU A 121 12.99 -16.83 -0.65
N LEU A 122 12.06 -15.89 -0.52
CA LEU A 122 12.30 -14.64 0.22
C LEU A 122 12.43 -14.86 1.73
N LYS A 123 11.70 -15.81 2.30
CA LYS A 123 11.81 -16.18 3.72
C LYS A 123 13.18 -16.74 4.04
N GLN A 124 13.70 -17.64 3.21
CA GLN A 124 15.04 -18.20 3.39
C GLN A 124 16.13 -17.11 3.32
N LYS A 125 15.94 -16.10 2.47
CA LYS A 125 16.90 -15.02 2.31
C LYS A 125 16.80 -13.95 3.39
N TYR A 126 15.61 -13.48 3.74
CA TYR A 126 15.42 -12.30 4.59
C TYR A 126 14.78 -12.63 5.94
N GLY A 127 14.15 -13.78 6.09
CA GLY A 127 13.42 -14.19 7.29
C GLY A 127 14.26 -14.92 8.34
N VAL A 128 15.57 -14.99 8.18
CA VAL A 128 16.49 -15.61 9.15
C VAL A 128 17.63 -14.66 9.51
N ALA A 129 18.13 -14.78 10.72
CA ALA A 129 19.33 -14.13 11.22
C ALA A 129 20.23 -15.14 11.92
N MET A 130 21.54 -14.88 11.94
CA MET A 130 22.49 -15.61 12.76
C MET A 130 22.76 -14.81 14.04
N ILE A 131 22.45 -15.37 15.20
CA ILE A 131 22.69 -14.79 16.52
C ILE A 131 23.64 -15.71 17.27
N ASP A 132 24.82 -15.23 17.61
CA ASP A 132 25.85 -16.01 18.35
C ASP A 132 26.17 -17.39 17.76
N GLY A 133 26.03 -17.53 16.44
CA GLY A 133 26.28 -18.78 15.70
C GLY A 133 25.05 -19.66 15.49
N GLU A 134 23.90 -19.32 16.06
CA GLU A 134 22.63 -20.01 15.86
C GLU A 134 21.73 -19.30 14.86
N GLU A 135 21.03 -20.06 14.02
CA GLU A 135 20.03 -19.53 13.09
C GLU A 135 18.71 -19.30 13.83
N VAL A 136 18.14 -18.11 13.68
CA VAL A 136 16.89 -17.68 14.32
C VAL A 136 15.96 -17.10 13.28
N GLU A 137 14.68 -17.51 13.31
CA GLU A 137 13.64 -16.95 12.45
C GLU A 137 13.24 -15.54 12.92
N LEU A 138 13.15 -14.61 11.97
CA LEU A 138 12.72 -13.23 12.21
C LEU A 138 11.20 -13.11 12.13
N GLY A 139 10.60 -12.34 13.05
CA GLY A 139 9.15 -12.14 13.10
C GLY A 139 8.57 -11.43 11.87
N ASN A 140 9.06 -10.23 11.55
CA ASN A 140 8.74 -9.55 10.29
C ASN A 140 10.03 -9.06 9.62
N TYR A 141 10.28 -9.53 8.41
CA TYR A 141 11.41 -9.14 7.57
C TYR A 141 10.98 -8.31 6.37
N MET A 142 9.68 -8.04 6.21
CA MET A 142 9.13 -7.25 5.10
C MET A 142 8.69 -5.89 5.62
N ALA A 143 9.12 -4.82 4.94
CA ALA A 143 8.58 -3.51 5.18
C ALA A 143 7.08 -3.49 4.82
N GLU A 144 6.28 -2.78 5.61
CA GLU A 144 4.88 -2.56 5.27
C GLU A 144 4.79 -1.74 3.97
N PRO A 145 3.94 -2.12 3.01
CA PRO A 145 3.73 -1.33 1.81
C PRO A 145 3.08 0.03 2.14
N PRO A 146 3.32 1.06 1.32
CA PRO A 146 2.64 2.34 1.49
C PRO A 146 1.13 2.16 1.38
N GLY A 147 0.38 2.91 2.16
CA GLY A 147 -1.07 2.83 2.17
C GLY A 147 -1.72 3.87 3.07
N ILE A 148 -3.05 3.94 2.99
CA ILE A 148 -3.84 4.82 3.83
C ILE A 148 -3.95 4.23 5.23
N PHE A 149 -3.64 5.02 6.25
CA PHE A 149 -3.68 4.58 7.64
C PHE A 149 -5.12 4.29 8.09
N ILE A 150 -5.40 3.02 8.38
CA ILE A 150 -6.70 2.56 8.89
C ILE A 150 -6.62 2.42 10.41
N GLY A 151 -6.70 3.55 11.11
CA GLY A 151 -6.78 3.57 12.58
C GLY A 151 -8.07 2.94 13.09
N ARG A 152 -8.01 2.27 14.25
CA ARG A 152 -9.19 1.65 14.90
C ARG A 152 -10.07 2.72 15.53
N GLY A 153 -11.40 2.53 15.46
CA GLY A 153 -12.37 3.48 16.03
C GLY A 153 -12.30 4.87 15.37
N GLU A 154 -12.49 5.92 16.16
CA GLU A 154 -12.40 7.32 15.72
C GLU A 154 -10.97 7.88 15.83
N HIS A 155 -9.96 7.09 15.44
CA HIS A 155 -8.57 7.53 15.54
C HIS A 155 -8.34 8.84 14.75
N PRO A 156 -7.74 9.88 15.34
CA PRO A 156 -7.66 11.22 14.72
C PRO A 156 -6.83 11.26 13.44
N SER A 157 -5.84 10.37 13.31
CA SER A 157 -4.93 10.29 12.15
C SER A 157 -5.37 9.31 11.06
N ARG A 158 -6.57 8.72 11.14
CA ARG A 158 -7.04 7.79 10.08
C ARG A 158 -7.29 8.54 8.77
N GLY A 159 -7.01 7.90 7.64
CA GLY A 159 -7.18 8.50 6.31
C GLY A 159 -5.91 9.15 5.79
#